data_AF-A0A6N8YP66-F1
#
_entry.id   AF-A0A6N8YP66-F1
#
_cell.length_a   1.000
_cell.length_b   1.000
_cell.length_c   1.000
_cell.angle_alpha   90.00
_cell.angle_beta   90.00
_cell.angle_gamma   90.00
#
_symmetry.space_group_name_H-M   'P 1'
#
loop_
_entity.id
_entity.type
_entity.pdbx_description
1 polymer ?
#
loop_
_entity_poly.entity_id
_entity_poly.type
_entity_poly.pdbx_seq_one_letter_code
_entity_poly.pdbx_strand_id
1 'polypeptide(L)'
;MTATCRAHHARSGHPTCLSTGLGSDIRWVRGRLGRCYAPSMRLTEEQLLDALARMPFVDTLELAVILGEAYATVHRALSGLLADGIAARANHGTVHLPTSGRWFLTAAGVAEAADQMGFATPSEFVRAYPVSQQWLTLLLRRMDVVASVYRLALALSPGYHSLRSRVEFHRRGRFDATITLHDDRGFGVVRQGLGLRRRSLHDRLRAIAQYDPSRRPGTVLVLVPSPWEQRLTARLCERLRLDDCYVAVESRDVLESENSYFWLERTWTYGDEYHTLHSVRSQCSRDRGWLMQQRGRRRASLPHPERMARSAPAFGLSPSEKRVLDLVTDHPMLPREHLMRWLGVTEGRVSQVMRSLVDTWGLIERHGRRGRVRYTLSDGGVRHVAHRDRAQLPAARETWSTALTTDHHGRRRHLGHRIDTWARQTRHADAVTWFLSELAAETLADDESELLWTLPTERATRSVRRGEPVIAPDAVGELIAGDSTVPFYLECEHRARHPRGVRAKLRPYLRYYRSGEPEKDHPPFPFTLFVVDSEDVEETYARTTSVMRSMTVPVLVSCRPVLERSGILGRSWRPVWAPVSPRLRLSELRAYRGSPVYNVMHRDGDV
;
A
#
# COMPACT_ATOMS: atom_id res chain seq x y z
N MET A 1 -30.37 -14.21 -50.75
CA MET A 1 -29.86 -14.53 -52.09
C MET A 1 -28.47 -13.94 -52.22
N THR A 2 -27.57 -14.72 -52.81
CA THR A 2 -26.20 -14.39 -53.28
C THR A 2 -25.14 -13.97 -52.26
N ALA A 3 -24.30 -14.98 -51.97
CA ALA A 3 -22.95 -14.89 -51.47
C ALA A 3 -21.98 -14.20 -52.45
N THR A 4 -20.85 -13.70 -51.94
CA THR A 4 -19.58 -13.79 -52.65
C THR A 4 -18.40 -13.78 -51.68
N CYS A 5 -17.62 -14.85 -51.76
CA CYS A 5 -16.28 -15.01 -51.22
C CYS A 5 -15.27 -14.06 -51.90
N ARG A 6 -14.21 -13.68 -51.18
CA ARG A 6 -12.84 -13.65 -51.72
C ARG A 6 -11.82 -13.92 -50.61
N ALA A 7 -10.94 -14.88 -50.88
CA ALA A 7 -9.82 -15.33 -50.07
C ALA A 7 -8.50 -15.11 -50.83
N HIS A 8 -7.38 -15.35 -50.13
CA HIS A 8 -5.96 -15.41 -50.53
C HIS A 8 -5.17 -14.08 -50.47
N HIS A 9 -3.94 -13.95 -49.93
CA HIS A 9 -2.89 -14.85 -49.38
C HIS A 9 -2.06 -13.98 -48.37
N ALA A 10 -1.62 -14.41 -47.18
CA ALA A 10 -0.65 -15.44 -46.77
C ALA A 10 0.83 -15.16 -47.10
N ARG A 11 1.65 -15.02 -46.03
CA ARG A 11 3.10 -15.29 -45.79
C ARG A 11 3.82 -14.08 -45.15
N SER A 12 4.68 -14.17 -44.13
CA SER A 12 5.17 -15.25 -43.25
C SER A 12 6.22 -14.63 -42.30
N GLY A 13 6.30 -15.06 -41.03
CA GLY A 13 7.44 -14.78 -40.13
C GLY A 13 7.13 -14.90 -38.62
N HIS A 14 7.29 -16.09 -38.05
CA HIS A 14 7.14 -16.49 -36.63
C HIS A 14 8.22 -15.93 -35.66
N PRO A 15 8.18 -16.19 -34.32
CA PRO A 15 7.05 -16.22 -33.38
C PRO A 15 7.36 -15.48 -32.03
N THR A 16 6.36 -14.91 -31.37
CA THR A 16 6.34 -14.78 -29.89
C THR A 16 4.89 -14.83 -29.40
N CYS A 17 4.69 -15.66 -28.39
CA CYS A 17 3.43 -16.26 -27.99
C CYS A 17 2.42 -15.25 -27.45
N LEU A 18 1.26 -15.16 -28.11
CA LEU A 18 0.03 -14.68 -27.51
C LEU A 18 -0.93 -15.86 -27.34
N SER A 19 -1.32 -16.02 -26.09
CA SER A 19 -2.47 -16.78 -25.60
C SER A 19 -3.73 -16.47 -26.40
N THR A 20 -4.36 -17.52 -26.93
CA THR A 20 -5.80 -17.50 -27.22
C THR A 20 -6.48 -18.53 -26.33
N GLY A 21 -7.64 -18.12 -25.80
CA GLY A 21 -8.41 -18.89 -24.85
C GLY A 21 -9.05 -20.15 -25.44
N LEU A 22 -9.25 -21.11 -24.56
CA LEU A 22 -10.22 -22.20 -24.59
C LEU A 22 -10.44 -22.47 -23.09
N GLY A 23 -11.65 -22.29 -22.57
CA GLY A 23 -12.65 -23.33 -22.70
C GLY A 23 -12.74 -24.02 -21.34
N SER A 24 -13.84 -23.76 -20.64
CA SER A 24 -14.29 -24.47 -19.45
C SER A 24 -14.16 -25.98 -19.61
N ASP A 25 -13.18 -26.59 -18.93
CA ASP A 25 -13.19 -28.02 -18.58
C ASP A 25 -12.15 -28.29 -17.47
N ILE A 26 -12.50 -27.94 -16.22
CA ILE A 26 -11.74 -28.37 -15.03
C ILE A 26 -12.07 -29.84 -14.79
N ARG A 27 -11.40 -30.72 -15.54
CA ARG A 27 -11.34 -32.15 -15.25
C ARG A 27 -10.27 -32.38 -14.18
N TRP A 28 -10.73 -32.66 -12.96
CA TRP A 28 -9.90 -33.08 -11.83
C TRP A 28 -8.98 -34.24 -12.22
N VAL A 29 -7.67 -33.97 -12.35
CA VAL A 29 -6.65 -35.01 -12.43
C VAL A 29 -6.49 -35.61 -11.04
N ARG A 30 -7.22 -36.71 -10.76
CA ARG A 30 -6.93 -37.65 -9.67
C ARG A 30 -5.65 -38.43 -10.01
N GLY A 31 -4.50 -37.77 -9.90
CA GLY A 31 -3.19 -38.41 -9.88
C GLY A 31 -2.94 -39.04 -8.51
N ARG A 32 -2.81 -40.36 -8.45
CA ARG A 32 -2.45 -41.13 -7.26
C ARG A 32 -1.06 -40.72 -6.74
N LEU A 33 -1.00 -39.72 -5.87
CA LEU A 33 0.07 -39.62 -4.89
C LEU A 33 -0.34 -40.51 -3.71
N GLY A 34 0.41 -41.61 -3.52
CA GLY A 34 0.29 -42.46 -2.34
C GLY A 34 0.45 -41.60 -1.09
N ARG A 35 -0.68 -41.35 -0.41
CA ARG A 35 -0.72 -40.60 0.84
C ARG A 35 -0.10 -41.48 1.91
N CYS A 36 1.19 -41.29 2.18
CA CYS A 36 1.78 -41.65 3.47
C CYS A 36 1.15 -40.72 4.52
N TYR A 37 -0.05 -41.07 4.99
CA TYR A 37 -0.64 -40.43 6.15
C TYR A 37 0.20 -40.82 7.36
N ALA A 38 1.10 -39.93 7.78
CA ALA A 38 1.50 -39.95 9.17
C ALA A 38 0.21 -39.89 10.01
N PRO A 39 0.03 -40.76 11.02
CA PRO A 39 -1.16 -40.74 11.85
C PRO A 39 -1.29 -39.34 12.46
N SER A 40 -2.38 -38.63 12.13
CA SER A 40 -2.64 -37.29 12.67
C SER A 40 -2.71 -37.41 14.18
N MET A 41 -1.71 -36.88 14.89
CA MET A 41 -1.85 -36.63 16.32
C MET A 41 -3.11 -35.79 16.51
N ARG A 42 -3.97 -36.17 17.46
CA ARG A 42 -5.16 -35.38 17.74
C ARG A 42 -4.71 -34.03 18.30
N LEU A 43 -5.10 -32.94 17.65
CA LEU A 43 -4.95 -31.59 18.18
C LEU A 43 -5.43 -31.56 19.64
N THR A 44 -4.51 -31.30 20.57
CA THR A 44 -4.86 -31.19 21.99
C THR A 44 -5.32 -29.78 22.30
N GLU A 45 -6.10 -29.63 23.36
CA GLU A 45 -6.53 -28.33 23.85
C GLU A 45 -5.33 -27.45 24.25
N GLU A 46 -4.37 -28.03 24.98
CA GLU A 46 -3.11 -27.38 25.37
C GLU A 46 -2.36 -26.79 24.17
N GLN A 47 -2.27 -27.52 23.04
CA GLN A 47 -1.64 -27.03 21.80
C GLN A 47 -2.38 -25.83 21.21
N LEU A 48 -3.71 -25.86 21.24
CA LEU A 48 -4.53 -24.78 20.74
C LEU A 48 -4.42 -23.53 21.63
N LEU A 49 -4.41 -23.70 22.96
CA LEU A 49 -4.19 -22.62 23.92
C LEU A 49 -2.80 -22.00 23.78
N ASP A 50 -1.75 -22.81 23.61
CA ASP A 50 -0.37 -22.34 23.39
C ASP A 50 -0.30 -21.50 22.11
N ALA A 51 -0.91 -21.98 21.02
CA ALA A 51 -0.92 -21.26 19.76
C ALA A 51 -1.69 -19.92 19.85
N LEU A 52 -2.87 -19.89 20.48
CA LEU A 52 -3.62 -18.65 20.72
C LEU A 52 -2.87 -17.68 21.65
N ALA A 53 -2.12 -18.19 22.61
CA ALA A 53 -1.31 -17.37 23.51
C ALA A 53 -0.10 -16.75 22.81
N ARG A 54 0.55 -17.49 21.90
CA ARG A 54 1.68 -17.01 21.09
C ARG A 54 1.23 -16.05 20.00
N MET A 55 0.05 -16.29 19.42
CA MET A 55 -0.46 -15.53 18.29
C MET A 55 -1.89 -15.01 18.55
N PRO A 56 -2.07 -14.03 19.47
CA PRO A 56 -3.38 -13.46 19.72
C PRO A 56 -3.95 -12.78 18.47
N PHE A 57 -5.26 -12.90 18.27
CA PHE A 57 -5.97 -12.39 17.09
C PHE A 57 -5.56 -13.06 15.78
N VAL A 58 -5.13 -14.32 15.83
CA VAL A 58 -4.95 -15.18 14.66
C VAL A 58 -6.31 -15.64 14.12
N ASP A 59 -6.45 -15.82 12.80
CA ASP A 59 -7.66 -16.44 12.26
C ASP A 59 -7.55 -17.97 12.13
N THR A 60 -8.68 -18.63 11.88
CA THR A 60 -8.76 -20.10 11.82
C THR A 60 -7.89 -20.71 10.73
N LEU A 61 -7.74 -20.07 9.57
CA LEU A 61 -6.93 -20.60 8.47
C LEU A 61 -5.43 -20.45 8.76
N GLU A 62 -5.02 -19.31 9.29
CA GLU A 62 -3.66 -19.09 9.80
C GLU A 62 -3.32 -20.19 10.82
N LEU A 63 -4.19 -20.35 11.81
CA LEU A 63 -3.98 -21.26 12.93
C LEU A 63 -3.92 -22.72 12.48
N ALA A 64 -4.77 -23.12 11.53
CA ALA A 64 -4.75 -24.46 10.93
C ALA A 64 -3.39 -24.78 10.31
N VAL A 65 -2.79 -23.86 9.54
CA VAL A 65 -1.48 -24.12 8.94
C VAL A 65 -0.35 -24.09 9.96
N ILE A 66 -0.38 -23.16 10.92
CA ILE A 66 0.62 -23.10 12.00
C ILE A 66 0.63 -24.38 12.83
N LEU A 67 -0.55 -24.94 13.10
CA LEU A 67 -0.71 -26.20 13.84
C LEU A 67 -0.46 -27.43 12.96
N GLY A 68 -0.45 -27.28 11.63
CA GLY A 68 -0.39 -28.41 10.70
C GLY A 68 -1.65 -29.27 10.73
N GLU A 69 -2.80 -28.66 10.99
CA GLU A 69 -4.09 -29.31 11.19
C GLU A 69 -5.08 -28.96 10.09
N ALA A 70 -6.09 -29.83 9.90
CA ALA A 70 -7.18 -29.52 8.98
C ALA A 70 -8.00 -28.33 9.51
N TYR A 71 -8.40 -27.42 8.61
CA TYR A 71 -9.22 -26.25 8.95
C TYR A 71 -10.47 -26.63 9.78
N ALA A 72 -11.16 -27.70 9.39
CA ALA A 72 -12.37 -28.16 10.08
C ALA A 72 -12.08 -28.64 11.52
N THR A 73 -10.92 -29.26 11.76
CA THR A 73 -10.49 -29.70 13.09
C THR A 73 -10.25 -28.50 14.00
N VAL A 74 -9.47 -27.53 13.54
CA VAL A 74 -9.20 -26.30 14.30
C VAL A 74 -10.47 -25.49 14.52
N HIS A 75 -11.32 -25.35 13.51
CA HIS A 75 -12.60 -24.65 13.65
C HIS A 75 -13.49 -25.29 14.72
N ARG A 76 -13.60 -26.62 14.74
CA ARG A 76 -14.39 -27.35 15.74
C ARG A 76 -13.82 -27.15 17.15
N ALA A 77 -12.50 -27.27 17.30
CA ALA A 77 -11.84 -27.07 18.59
C ALA A 77 -12.03 -25.63 19.11
N LEU A 78 -11.85 -24.62 18.25
CA LEU A 78 -12.13 -23.22 18.59
C LEU A 78 -13.60 -22.96 18.94
N SER A 79 -14.54 -23.68 18.32
CA SER A 79 -15.96 -23.59 18.64
C SER A 79 -16.28 -24.15 20.03
N GLY A 80 -15.56 -25.20 20.46
CA GLY A 80 -15.60 -25.70 21.84
C GLY A 80 -15.12 -24.63 22.82
N LEU A 81 -13.91 -24.11 22.61
CA LEU A 81 -13.35 -23.03 23.45
C LEU A 81 -14.23 -21.77 23.51
N LEU A 82 -14.96 -21.46 22.42
CA LEU A 82 -15.93 -20.38 22.40
C LEU A 82 -17.14 -20.66 23.29
N ALA A 83 -17.68 -21.88 23.22
CA ALA A 83 -18.81 -22.32 24.03
C ALA A 83 -18.47 -22.32 25.52
N ASP A 84 -17.24 -22.70 25.85
CA ASP A 84 -16.73 -22.74 27.23
C ASP A 84 -16.30 -21.35 27.76
N GLY A 85 -16.33 -20.31 26.91
CA GLY A 85 -15.91 -18.96 27.28
C GLY A 85 -14.40 -18.80 27.49
N ILE A 86 -13.60 -19.78 27.05
CA ILE A 86 -12.12 -19.79 27.10
C ILE A 86 -11.54 -18.95 25.97
N ALA A 87 -12.16 -18.98 24.78
CA ALA A 87 -11.78 -18.16 23.64
C ALA A 87 -12.92 -17.23 23.23
N ALA A 88 -12.57 -16.13 22.57
CA ALA A 88 -13.52 -15.23 21.93
C ALA A 88 -13.04 -14.87 20.52
N ARG A 89 -13.96 -14.31 19.74
CA ARG A 89 -13.74 -13.96 18.34
C ARG A 89 -14.16 -12.52 18.07
N ALA A 90 -13.33 -11.79 17.32
CA ALA A 90 -13.64 -10.46 16.80
C ALA A 90 -13.50 -10.45 15.28
N ASN A 91 -14.42 -9.81 14.56
CA ASN A 91 -14.33 -9.69 13.10
C ASN A 91 -13.33 -8.58 12.75
N HIS A 92 -12.46 -8.85 11.77
CA HIS A 92 -11.45 -7.90 11.29
C HIS A 92 -11.26 -8.07 9.79
N GLY A 93 -11.29 -6.98 9.03
CA GLY A 93 -10.77 -6.94 7.67
C GLY A 93 -9.84 -5.75 7.51
N THR A 94 -8.93 -5.79 6.54
CA THR A 94 -8.10 -4.63 6.17
C THR A 94 -8.55 -4.08 4.82
N VAL A 95 -7.86 -3.08 4.27
CA VAL A 95 -8.07 -2.66 2.88
C VAL A 95 -7.66 -3.76 1.89
N HIS A 96 -6.73 -4.65 2.27
CA HIS A 96 -6.18 -5.70 1.41
C HIS A 96 -6.71 -7.09 1.72
N LEU A 97 -7.15 -7.34 2.96
CA LEU A 97 -7.58 -8.66 3.42
C LEU A 97 -9.08 -8.67 3.70
N PRO A 98 -9.78 -9.75 3.30
CA PRO A 98 -11.20 -9.88 3.56
C PRO A 98 -11.46 -9.95 5.07
N THR A 99 -12.71 -9.69 5.46
CA THR A 99 -13.12 -9.81 6.85
C THR A 99 -13.05 -11.28 7.30
N SER A 100 -12.27 -11.55 8.35
CA SER A 100 -12.17 -12.85 9.00
C SER A 100 -12.40 -12.76 10.51
N GLY A 101 -12.75 -13.89 11.13
CA GLY A 101 -12.89 -14.00 12.58
C GLY A 101 -11.53 -14.22 13.23
N ARG A 102 -11.07 -13.26 14.03
CA ARG A 102 -9.79 -13.26 14.74
C ARG A 102 -9.99 -13.74 16.17
N TRP A 103 -9.31 -14.81 16.53
CA TRP A 103 -9.46 -15.53 17.78
C TRP A 103 -8.47 -15.06 18.83
N PHE A 104 -8.90 -15.00 20.08
CA PHE A 104 -8.06 -14.62 21.20
C PHE A 104 -8.55 -15.31 22.48
N LEU A 105 -7.65 -15.52 23.44
CA LEU A 105 -7.99 -16.03 24.77
C LEU A 105 -8.76 -14.97 25.55
N THR A 106 -9.83 -15.38 26.24
CA THR A 106 -10.55 -14.53 27.21
C THR A 106 -9.74 -14.37 28.49
N ALA A 107 -10.22 -13.56 29.44
CA ALA A 107 -9.61 -13.56 30.77
C ALA A 107 -9.62 -14.95 31.44
N ALA A 108 -10.70 -15.72 31.25
CA ALA A 108 -10.80 -17.10 31.70
C ALA A 108 -9.82 -18.01 30.95
N GLY A 109 -9.72 -17.87 29.63
CA GLY A 109 -8.79 -18.68 28.85
C GLY A 109 -7.31 -18.37 29.09
N VAL A 110 -6.98 -17.17 29.54
CA VAL A 110 -5.62 -16.87 30.04
C VAL A 110 -5.33 -17.63 31.34
N ALA A 111 -6.32 -17.81 32.21
CA ALA A 111 -6.16 -18.61 33.43
C ALA A 111 -6.08 -20.11 33.11
N GLU A 112 -6.96 -20.60 32.24
CA GLU A 112 -6.96 -21.98 31.76
C GLU A 112 -5.63 -22.35 31.07
N ALA A 113 -5.15 -21.51 30.15
CA ALA A 113 -3.87 -21.72 29.48
C ALA A 113 -2.68 -21.68 30.45
N ALA A 114 -2.77 -20.91 31.54
CA ALA A 114 -1.73 -20.89 32.57
C ALA A 114 -1.71 -22.21 33.35
N ASP A 115 -2.88 -22.74 33.72
CA ASP A 115 -3.02 -24.01 34.43
C ASP A 115 -2.54 -25.19 33.58
N GLN A 116 -3.06 -25.33 32.35
CA GLN A 116 -2.69 -26.42 31.45
C GLN A 116 -1.20 -26.43 31.08
N MET A 117 -0.54 -25.27 31.03
CA MET A 117 0.89 -25.17 30.73
C MET A 117 1.79 -25.15 31.99
N GLY A 118 1.22 -25.40 33.18
CA GLY A 118 1.98 -25.56 34.42
C GLY A 118 2.57 -24.26 34.99
N PHE A 119 1.98 -23.10 34.70
CA PHE A 119 2.36 -21.84 35.35
C PHE A 119 1.67 -21.72 36.71
N ALA A 120 2.39 -21.29 37.74
CA ALA A 120 1.83 -21.20 39.09
C ALA A 120 0.72 -20.13 39.19
N THR A 121 0.77 -19.10 38.32
CA THR A 121 -0.27 -18.08 38.24
C THR A 121 -0.48 -17.57 36.81
N PRO A 122 -1.68 -17.05 36.48
CA PRO A 122 -1.92 -16.36 35.20
C PRO A 122 -0.98 -15.16 34.99
N SER A 123 -0.51 -14.53 36.07
CA SER A 123 0.44 -13.41 36.01
C SER A 123 1.82 -13.83 35.49
N GLU A 124 2.27 -15.04 35.80
CA GLU A 124 3.52 -15.58 35.26
C GLU A 124 3.36 -15.92 33.78
N PHE A 125 2.24 -16.54 33.42
CA PHE A 125 1.90 -16.86 32.04
C PHE A 125 1.90 -15.61 31.14
N VAL A 126 1.24 -14.51 31.53
CA VAL A 126 1.23 -13.28 30.71
C VAL A 126 2.60 -12.57 30.62
N ARG A 127 3.56 -12.92 31.49
CA ARG A 127 4.96 -12.46 31.35
C ARG A 127 5.69 -13.26 30.28
N ALA A 128 5.37 -14.55 30.12
CA ALA A 128 5.94 -15.42 29.10
C ALA A 128 5.31 -15.18 27.71
N TYR A 129 3.99 -15.00 27.62
CA TYR A 129 3.25 -14.94 26.35
C TYR A 129 2.76 -13.53 25.99
N PRO A 130 2.63 -13.17 24.70
CA PRO A 130 2.17 -11.85 24.24
C PRO A 130 0.68 -11.54 24.50
N VAL A 131 0.10 -12.08 25.56
CA VAL A 131 -1.30 -11.87 25.99
C VAL A 131 -1.45 -10.84 27.11
N SER A 132 -0.37 -10.22 27.60
CA SER A 132 -0.49 -9.15 28.60
C SER A 132 -1.29 -7.95 28.06
N GLN A 133 -1.93 -7.18 28.94
CA GLN A 133 -2.70 -5.99 28.54
C GLN A 133 -1.89 -5.02 27.66
N GLN A 134 -0.61 -4.80 27.98
CA GLN A 134 0.27 -3.92 27.22
C GLN A 134 0.58 -4.48 25.82
N TRP A 135 0.71 -5.80 25.68
CA TRP A 135 0.91 -6.46 24.40
C TRP A 135 -0.34 -6.45 23.55
N LEU A 136 -1.49 -6.85 24.11
CA LEU A 136 -2.75 -6.80 23.37
C LEU A 136 -3.08 -5.36 22.95
N THR A 137 -2.81 -4.35 23.79
CA THR A 137 -2.96 -2.94 23.40
C THR A 137 -2.11 -2.59 22.18
N LEU A 138 -0.88 -3.10 22.11
CA LEU A 138 0.00 -2.89 20.97
C LEU A 138 -0.55 -3.58 19.71
N LEU A 139 -0.93 -4.86 19.82
CA LEU A 139 -1.44 -5.65 18.69
C LEU A 139 -2.73 -5.04 18.15
N LEU A 140 -3.68 -4.69 19.02
CA LEU A 140 -4.94 -4.04 18.64
C LEU A 140 -4.73 -2.70 17.93
N ARG A 141 -3.78 -1.89 18.43
CA ARG A 141 -3.42 -0.62 17.80
C ARG A 141 -2.75 -0.78 16.43
N ARG A 142 -2.27 -1.97 16.11
CA ARG A 142 -1.58 -2.33 14.86
C ARG A 142 -2.24 -3.50 14.14
N MET A 143 -3.53 -3.75 14.38
CA MET A 143 -4.15 -5.01 13.98
C MET A 143 -4.09 -5.24 12.47
N ASP A 144 -4.12 -4.19 11.66
CA ASP A 144 -3.97 -4.30 10.21
C ASP A 144 -2.59 -4.87 9.84
N VAL A 145 -1.53 -4.40 10.50
CA VAL A 145 -0.17 -4.94 10.35
C VAL A 145 -0.08 -6.36 10.89
N VAL A 146 -0.75 -6.64 12.01
CA VAL A 146 -0.77 -7.99 12.61
C VAL A 146 -1.38 -8.99 11.64
N ALA A 147 -2.53 -8.65 11.04
CA ALA A 147 -3.19 -9.49 10.05
C ALA A 147 -2.34 -9.71 8.80
N SER A 148 -1.71 -8.67 8.25
CA SER A 148 -0.81 -8.80 7.10
C SER A 148 0.39 -9.69 7.42
N VAL A 149 1.02 -9.52 8.60
CA VAL A 149 2.15 -10.36 9.02
C VAL A 149 1.72 -11.82 9.23
N TYR A 150 0.56 -12.07 9.82
CA TYR A 150 0.07 -13.44 10.00
C TYR A 150 -0.27 -14.11 8.67
N ARG A 151 -0.87 -13.39 7.71
CA ARG A 151 -1.06 -13.89 6.34
C ARG A 151 0.26 -14.18 5.64
N LEU A 152 1.24 -13.28 5.77
CA LEU A 152 2.57 -13.50 5.20
C LEU A 152 3.27 -14.71 5.84
N ALA A 153 3.13 -14.90 7.15
CA ALA A 153 3.68 -16.07 7.84
C ALA A 153 3.03 -17.37 7.35
N LEU A 154 1.74 -17.35 7.08
CA LEU A 154 1.03 -18.46 6.43
C LEU A 154 1.63 -18.77 5.06
N ALA A 155 1.78 -17.77 4.18
CA ALA A 155 2.34 -17.98 2.83
C ALA A 155 3.83 -18.38 2.83
N LEU A 156 4.59 -18.02 3.88
CA LEU A 156 5.97 -18.48 4.05
C LEU A 156 6.06 -19.95 4.53
N SER A 157 5.00 -20.52 5.10
CA SER A 157 5.00 -21.84 5.72
C SER A 157 4.53 -22.91 4.72
N PRO A 158 5.42 -23.71 4.11
CA PRO A 158 5.01 -24.65 3.06
C PRO A 158 4.19 -25.81 3.66
N GLY A 159 2.93 -25.95 3.25
CA GLY A 159 2.16 -27.19 3.31
C GLY A 159 1.44 -27.53 4.63
N TYR A 160 0.60 -28.57 4.56
CA TYR A 160 -0.30 -29.07 5.61
C TYR A 160 0.37 -29.98 6.66
N HIS A 161 1.69 -30.12 6.63
CA HIS A 161 2.39 -31.09 7.47
C HIS A 161 3.23 -30.37 8.53
N SER A 162 2.58 -30.08 9.67
CA SER A 162 3.14 -29.99 11.04
C SER A 162 4.29 -29.01 11.35
N LEU A 163 4.52 -27.97 10.57
CA LEU A 163 5.71 -27.13 10.78
C LEU A 163 5.39 -25.76 11.36
N ARG A 164 5.64 -25.65 12.68
CA ARG A 164 5.31 -24.50 13.53
C ARG A 164 6.17 -23.28 13.20
N SER A 165 5.66 -22.40 12.33
CA SER A 165 6.20 -21.04 12.20
C SER A 165 5.86 -20.20 13.43
N ARG A 166 6.80 -19.38 13.87
CA ARG A 166 6.66 -18.48 15.00
C ARG A 166 6.68 -17.03 14.55
N VAL A 167 5.71 -16.25 15.00
CA VAL A 167 5.65 -14.80 14.73
C VAL A 167 5.86 -14.00 16.01
N GLU A 168 6.79 -13.05 15.98
CA GLU A 168 7.06 -12.17 17.11
C GLU A 168 6.95 -10.70 16.71
N PHE A 169 6.01 -9.97 17.30
CA PHE A 169 5.89 -8.54 17.08
C PHE A 169 6.87 -7.75 17.94
N HIS A 170 7.37 -6.63 17.43
CA HIS A 170 8.23 -5.75 18.19
C HIS A 170 7.52 -4.47 18.62
N ARG A 171 7.58 -4.16 19.93
CA ARG A 171 7.06 -2.90 20.48
C ARG A 171 7.78 -1.69 19.89
N ARG A 172 9.11 -1.79 19.87
CA ARG A 172 10.09 -0.80 19.39
C ARG A 172 11.21 -1.54 18.67
N GLY A 173 11.97 -0.83 17.84
CA GLY A 173 13.11 -1.39 17.12
C GLY A 173 12.96 -1.26 15.62
N ARG A 174 13.71 -2.10 14.91
CA ARG A 174 13.95 -2.04 13.47
C ARG A 174 12.86 -2.72 12.65
N PHE A 175 12.34 -3.84 13.15
CA PHE A 175 11.30 -4.65 12.53
C PHE A 175 9.93 -4.42 13.16
N ASP A 176 8.87 -4.68 12.39
CA ASP A 176 7.49 -4.79 12.86
C ASP A 176 7.22 -6.14 13.49
N ALA A 177 7.68 -7.20 12.82
CA ALA A 177 7.69 -8.53 13.34
C ALA A 177 8.90 -9.32 12.82
N THR A 178 9.20 -10.43 13.48
CA THR A 178 10.05 -11.49 12.94
C THR A 178 9.22 -12.76 12.77
N ILE A 179 9.47 -13.48 11.69
CA ILE A 179 8.87 -14.77 11.39
C ILE A 179 10.00 -15.80 11.38
N THR A 180 9.95 -16.77 12.27
CA THR A 180 10.90 -17.89 12.31
C THR A 180 10.17 -19.13 11.81
N LEU A 181 10.67 -19.74 10.74
CA LEU A 181 10.14 -21.00 10.24
C LEU A 181 10.64 -22.16 11.10
N HIS A 182 10.01 -23.32 10.93
CA HIS A 182 10.38 -24.56 11.60
C HIS A 182 11.83 -25.03 11.35
N ASP A 183 12.43 -24.63 10.23
CA ASP A 183 13.82 -24.96 9.87
C ASP A 183 14.79 -23.82 10.21
N ASP A 184 14.44 -23.05 11.24
CA ASP A 184 15.19 -21.94 11.83
C ASP A 184 15.51 -20.76 10.90
N ARG A 185 15.02 -20.79 9.65
CA ARG A 185 15.07 -19.62 8.76
C ARG A 185 14.25 -18.47 9.34
N GLY A 186 14.85 -17.29 9.38
CA GLY A 186 14.28 -16.10 10.00
C GLY A 186 14.05 -14.96 9.00
N PHE A 187 12.85 -14.41 9.01
CA PHE A 187 12.44 -13.27 8.21
C PHE A 187 12.14 -12.07 9.11
N GLY A 188 12.74 -10.92 8.82
CA GLY A 188 12.43 -9.65 9.46
C GLY A 188 11.45 -8.87 8.61
N VAL A 189 10.26 -8.57 9.14
CA VAL A 189 9.23 -7.83 8.40
C VAL A 189 9.27 -6.35 8.78
N VAL A 190 9.32 -5.48 7.76
CA VAL A 190 9.20 -4.03 7.89
C VAL A 190 8.02 -3.57 7.06
N ARG A 191 7.09 -2.83 7.65
CA ARG A 191 5.97 -2.24 6.91
C ARG A 191 6.10 -0.71 6.88
N GLN A 192 5.93 -0.13 5.70
CA GLN A 192 5.69 1.30 5.52
C GLN A 192 4.19 1.53 5.39
N GLY A 193 3.54 1.99 6.46
CA GLY A 193 2.16 2.49 6.37
C GLY A 193 2.09 3.89 5.74
N LEU A 194 0.90 4.31 5.33
CA LEU A 194 0.66 5.62 4.69
C LEU A 194 1.04 6.80 5.59
N GLY A 195 0.86 6.63 6.91
CA GLY A 195 1.22 7.64 7.91
C GLY A 195 2.71 7.78 8.19
N LEU A 196 3.58 6.94 7.61
CA LEU A 196 5.02 7.04 7.82
C LEU A 196 5.68 7.98 6.80
N ARG A 197 6.39 8.99 7.30
CA ARG A 197 7.30 9.78 6.45
C ARG A 197 8.35 8.84 5.85
N ARG A 198 8.69 9.03 4.57
CA ARG A 198 9.74 8.27 3.87
C ARG A 198 11.06 8.20 4.65
N ARG A 199 11.44 9.31 5.30
CA ARG A 199 12.63 9.39 6.17
C ARG A 199 12.61 8.35 7.30
N SER A 200 11.44 8.07 7.89
CA SER A 200 11.31 7.08 8.97
C SER A 200 11.57 5.65 8.48
N LEU A 201 11.10 5.28 7.29
CA LEU A 201 11.46 4.00 6.68
C LEU A 201 12.97 3.95 6.40
N HIS A 202 13.51 5.01 5.82
CA HIS A 202 14.94 5.10 5.53
C HIS A 202 15.82 4.95 6.76
N ASP A 203 15.49 5.64 7.86
CA ASP A 203 16.23 5.53 9.11
C ASP A 203 16.13 4.10 9.69
N ARG A 204 14.98 3.42 9.54
CA ARG A 204 14.83 2.01 9.92
C ARG A 204 15.68 1.07 9.07
N LEU A 205 15.62 1.18 7.74
CA LEU A 205 16.40 0.34 6.83
C LEU A 205 17.89 0.57 6.99
N ARG A 206 18.32 1.83 7.19
CA ARG A 206 19.71 2.16 7.52
C ARG A 206 20.11 1.50 8.84
N ALA A 207 19.27 1.58 9.86
CA ALA A 207 19.55 0.94 11.15
C ALA A 207 19.61 -0.60 11.03
N ILE A 208 18.89 -1.21 10.09
CA ILE A 208 18.96 -2.65 9.77
C ILE A 208 20.26 -2.98 9.04
N ALA A 209 20.66 -2.18 8.05
CA ALA A 209 21.91 -2.37 7.31
C ALA A 209 23.14 -2.26 8.22
N GLN A 210 23.07 -1.39 9.24
CA GLN A 210 24.11 -1.21 10.25
C GLN A 210 24.01 -2.22 11.41
N TYR A 211 23.02 -3.11 11.39
CA TYR A 211 22.83 -4.06 12.46
C TYR A 211 23.79 -5.24 12.30
N ASP A 212 24.31 -5.74 13.41
CA ASP A 212 25.17 -6.93 13.44
C ASP A 212 24.50 -8.07 12.65
N PRO A 213 25.09 -8.53 11.52
CA PRO A 213 24.51 -9.57 10.69
C PRO A 213 24.28 -10.88 11.45
N SER A 214 25.05 -11.15 12.52
CA SER A 214 24.86 -12.32 13.38
C SER A 214 23.64 -12.22 14.31
N ARG A 215 23.02 -11.04 14.37
CA ARG A 215 21.84 -10.74 15.17
C ARG A 215 20.70 -10.26 14.29
N ARG A 216 20.74 -10.44 12.98
CA ARG A 216 19.66 -10.03 12.08
C ARG A 216 18.92 -11.28 11.60
N PRO A 217 17.60 -11.20 11.37
CA PRO A 217 16.95 -12.18 10.50
C PRO A 217 17.72 -12.30 9.18
N GLY A 218 17.82 -13.54 8.65
CA GLY A 218 18.56 -13.82 7.42
C GLY A 218 18.03 -12.99 6.25
N THR A 219 16.70 -12.91 6.13
CA THR A 219 16.03 -12.16 5.06
C THR A 219 15.18 -11.03 5.62
N VAL A 220 15.16 -9.89 4.94
CA VAL A 220 14.31 -8.73 5.27
C VAL A 220 13.20 -8.61 4.22
N LEU A 221 11.96 -8.60 4.67
CA LEU A 221 10.78 -8.40 3.84
C LEU A 221 10.19 -7.02 4.12
N VAL A 222 10.09 -6.18 3.09
CA VAL A 222 9.57 -4.82 3.21
C VAL A 222 8.25 -4.69 2.47
N LEU A 223 7.19 -4.41 3.21
CA LEU A 223 5.86 -4.13 2.66
C LEU A 223 5.66 -2.62 2.54
N VAL A 224 5.29 -2.16 1.34
CA VAL A 224 5.07 -0.74 1.04
C VAL A 224 3.68 -0.50 0.44
N PRO A 225 3.14 0.74 0.50
CA PRO A 225 1.76 0.99 0.08
C PRO A 225 1.53 1.08 -1.44
N SER A 226 2.59 1.21 -2.25
CA SER A 226 2.45 1.45 -3.70
C SER A 226 3.64 0.93 -4.51
N PRO A 227 3.44 0.59 -5.81
CA PRO A 227 4.53 0.21 -6.71
C PRO A 227 5.64 1.28 -6.83
N TRP A 228 5.26 2.55 -6.75
CA TRP A 228 6.23 3.65 -6.69
C TRP A 228 7.14 3.58 -5.47
N GLU A 229 6.56 3.38 -4.28
CA GLU A 229 7.36 3.23 -3.07
C GLU A 229 8.16 1.92 -3.07
N GLN A 230 7.72 0.90 -3.80
CA GLN A 230 8.44 -0.37 -3.95
C GLN A 230 9.78 -0.14 -4.65
N ARG A 231 9.75 0.49 -5.83
CA ARG A 231 10.96 0.81 -6.61
C ARG A 231 11.91 1.72 -5.84
N LEU A 232 11.38 2.72 -5.13
CA LEU A 232 12.21 3.64 -4.34
C LEU A 232 12.83 3.01 -3.12
N THR A 233 12.10 2.12 -2.48
CA THR A 233 12.60 1.37 -1.34
C THR A 233 13.65 0.35 -1.80
N ALA A 234 13.45 -0.33 -2.93
CA ALA A 234 14.43 -1.24 -3.50
C ALA A 234 15.77 -0.54 -3.83
N ARG A 235 15.74 0.63 -4.50
CA ARG A 235 16.95 1.47 -4.70
C ARG A 235 17.58 1.96 -3.42
N LEU A 236 16.76 2.17 -2.40
CA LEU A 236 17.29 2.56 -1.11
C LEU A 236 18.01 1.40 -0.43
N CYS A 237 17.46 0.18 -0.49
CA CYS A 237 18.11 -1.03 -0.01
C CYS A 237 19.44 -1.29 -0.72
N GLU A 238 19.48 -1.16 -2.06
CA GLU A 238 20.71 -1.23 -2.86
C GLU A 238 21.76 -0.21 -2.37
N ARG A 239 21.39 1.07 -2.24
CA ARG A 239 22.30 2.12 -1.76
C ARG A 239 22.81 1.90 -0.34
N LEU A 240 21.99 1.28 0.51
CA LEU A 240 22.36 0.93 1.87
C LEU A 240 23.17 -0.38 1.95
N ARG A 241 23.38 -1.08 0.81
CA ARG A 241 23.97 -2.42 0.73
C ARG A 241 23.28 -3.39 1.68
N LEU A 242 21.95 -3.33 1.66
CA LEU A 242 21.11 -4.21 2.47
C LEU A 242 20.80 -5.47 1.66
N ASP A 243 21.73 -6.41 1.69
CA ASP A 243 21.60 -7.71 1.02
C ASP A 243 20.45 -8.53 1.64
N ASP A 244 19.88 -9.46 0.86
CA ASP A 244 18.73 -10.30 1.22
C ASP A 244 17.49 -9.48 1.65
N CYS A 245 17.21 -8.40 0.92
CA CYS A 245 16.10 -7.52 1.19
C CYS A 245 15.14 -7.42 0.01
N TYR A 246 13.92 -7.91 0.22
CA TYR A 246 12.87 -7.96 -0.80
C TYR A 246 11.76 -6.98 -0.46
N VAL A 247 11.32 -6.22 -1.47
CA VAL A 247 10.30 -5.18 -1.32
C VAL A 247 9.07 -5.57 -2.12
N ALA A 248 7.90 -5.55 -1.51
CA ALA A 248 6.63 -5.83 -2.18
C ALA A 248 5.56 -4.80 -1.81
N VAL A 249 4.63 -4.56 -2.74
CA VAL A 249 3.44 -3.76 -2.46
C VAL A 249 2.52 -4.57 -1.54
N GLU A 250 2.08 -3.99 -0.43
CA GLU A 250 1.11 -4.65 0.44
C GLU A 250 -0.21 -4.82 -0.33
N SER A 251 -0.49 -6.06 -0.73
CA SER A 251 -1.72 -6.44 -1.42
C SER A 251 -2.14 -7.83 -0.96
N ARG A 252 -3.37 -8.22 -1.29
CA ARG A 252 -3.85 -9.57 -1.01
C ARG A 252 -2.95 -10.62 -1.67
N ASP A 253 -2.65 -10.42 -2.95
CA ASP A 253 -1.90 -11.40 -3.74
C ASP A 253 -0.48 -11.59 -3.23
N VAL A 254 0.17 -10.52 -2.74
CA VAL A 254 1.50 -10.60 -2.11
C VAL A 254 1.47 -11.39 -0.81
N LEU A 255 0.37 -11.29 -0.06
CA LEU A 255 0.22 -11.93 1.24
C LEU A 255 -0.30 -13.38 1.15
N GLU A 256 -0.89 -13.77 0.02
CA GLU A 256 -1.51 -15.09 -0.17
C GLU A 256 -0.81 -15.96 -1.24
N SER A 257 -0.13 -15.38 -2.24
CA SER A 257 0.49 -16.12 -3.34
C SER A 257 1.95 -16.48 -3.08
N GLU A 258 2.27 -17.78 -3.11
CA GLU A 258 3.65 -18.26 -3.03
C GLU A 258 4.41 -18.12 -4.36
N ASN A 259 3.71 -18.22 -5.50
CA ASN A 259 4.30 -18.46 -6.81
C ASN A 259 4.24 -17.26 -7.76
N SER A 260 3.73 -16.12 -7.29
CA SER A 260 3.63 -14.89 -8.09
C SER A 260 4.85 -13.99 -7.90
N TYR A 261 5.30 -13.38 -8.98
CA TYR A 261 6.49 -12.51 -9.03
C TYR A 261 6.18 -11.10 -8.51
N PHE A 262 6.14 -10.94 -7.20
CA PHE A 262 5.82 -9.66 -6.57
C PHE A 262 6.97 -9.04 -5.76
N TRP A 263 7.95 -9.85 -5.36
CA TRP A 263 9.01 -9.42 -4.45
C TRP A 263 10.16 -8.85 -5.24
N LEU A 264 10.31 -7.52 -5.23
CA LEU A 264 11.37 -6.81 -5.93
C LEU A 264 12.64 -6.79 -5.10
N GLU A 265 13.71 -7.35 -5.65
CA GLU A 265 15.08 -7.13 -5.20
C GLU A 265 15.78 -6.25 -6.24
N ARG A 266 16.66 -5.34 -5.78
CA ARG A 266 17.50 -4.57 -6.70
C ARG A 266 18.96 -4.87 -6.41
N THR A 267 19.59 -5.59 -7.33
CA THR A 267 21.00 -5.95 -7.23
C THR A 267 21.85 -5.03 -8.09
N TRP A 268 23.08 -4.77 -7.66
CA TRP A 268 24.02 -3.94 -8.40
C TRP A 268 24.41 -4.54 -9.76
N THR A 269 24.29 -5.87 -9.91
CA THR A 269 24.63 -6.62 -11.12
C THR A 269 23.50 -6.71 -12.13
N TYR A 270 22.26 -6.96 -11.68
CA TYR A 270 21.15 -7.32 -12.58
C TYR A 270 20.03 -6.28 -12.62
N GLY A 271 20.12 -5.22 -11.81
CA GLY A 271 19.07 -4.21 -11.75
C GLY A 271 17.87 -4.71 -10.96
N ASP A 272 16.66 -4.46 -11.48
CA ASP A 272 15.40 -4.83 -10.83
C ASP A 272 15.02 -6.28 -11.15
N GLU A 273 15.04 -7.16 -10.15
CA GLU A 273 14.64 -8.56 -10.26
C GLU A 273 13.38 -8.84 -9.43
N TYR A 274 12.40 -9.50 -10.03
CA TYR A 274 11.19 -9.92 -9.33
C TYR A 274 11.29 -11.39 -8.93
N HIS A 275 10.89 -11.67 -7.70
CA HIS A 275 10.96 -12.98 -7.08
C HIS A 275 9.57 -13.43 -6.65
N THR A 276 9.39 -14.76 -6.65
CA THR A 276 8.27 -15.41 -5.97
C THR A 276 8.57 -15.50 -4.48
N LEU A 277 7.55 -15.57 -3.63
CA LEU A 277 7.77 -15.80 -2.20
C LEU A 277 8.46 -17.15 -1.96
N HIS A 278 8.17 -18.15 -2.79
CA HIS A 278 8.87 -19.44 -2.80
C HIS A 278 10.39 -19.26 -3.01
N SER A 279 10.80 -18.50 -4.03
CA SER A 279 12.24 -18.26 -4.30
C SER A 279 12.89 -17.46 -3.17
N VAL A 280 12.23 -16.43 -2.64
CA VAL A 280 12.72 -15.65 -1.49
C VAL A 280 12.95 -16.56 -0.29
N ARG A 281 11.99 -17.46 0.00
CA ARG A 281 12.13 -18.44 1.07
C ARG A 281 13.29 -19.39 0.82
N SER A 282 13.50 -19.85 -0.41
CA SER A 282 14.57 -20.79 -0.75
C SER A 282 15.98 -20.18 -0.63
N GLN A 283 16.10 -18.86 -0.86
CA GLN A 283 17.35 -18.11 -0.76
C GLN A 283 17.68 -17.70 0.68
N CYS A 284 16.69 -17.71 1.58
CA CYS A 284 16.89 -17.38 2.99
C CYS A 284 17.88 -18.36 3.65
N SER A 285 19.00 -17.82 4.12
CA SER A 285 20.04 -18.60 4.78
C SER A 285 19.53 -19.22 6.09
N ARG A 286 19.84 -20.51 6.27
CA ARG A 286 19.74 -21.18 7.57
C ARG A 286 20.89 -20.66 8.42
N ASP A 287 20.53 -19.98 9.50
CA ASP A 287 21.39 -19.71 10.64
C ASP A 287 22.43 -18.56 10.53
N ARG A 288 22.17 -17.53 11.33
CA ARG A 288 23.20 -16.82 12.11
C ARG A 288 22.57 -16.42 13.44
N GLY A 289 22.54 -17.33 14.42
CA GLY A 289 22.62 -16.97 15.83
C GLY A 289 21.60 -15.96 16.36
N TRP A 290 20.37 -15.94 15.83
CA TRP A 290 19.28 -15.18 16.44
C TRP A 290 18.82 -15.89 17.72
N LEU A 291 19.68 -15.82 18.74
CA LEU A 291 19.33 -16.09 20.11
C LEU A 291 18.31 -15.04 20.50
N MET A 292 17.07 -15.50 20.55
CA MET A 292 15.94 -14.80 21.17
C MET A 292 16.43 -13.97 22.35
N GLN A 293 16.36 -12.64 22.24
CA GLN A 293 16.40 -11.81 23.42
C GLN A 293 15.08 -12.02 24.18
N GLN A 294 14.99 -13.11 24.94
CA GLN A 294 14.05 -13.26 26.03
C GLN A 294 14.42 -12.24 27.10
N ARG A 295 14.09 -10.97 26.86
CA ARG A 295 14.10 -9.98 27.93
C ARG A 295 12.91 -10.28 28.81
N GLY A 296 13.18 -10.89 29.96
CA GLY A 296 12.22 -11.07 31.04
C GLY A 296 11.39 -9.81 31.22
N ARG A 297 10.07 -9.93 31.02
CA ARG A 297 9.18 -8.78 30.94
C ARG A 297 8.91 -8.25 32.35
N ARG A 298 9.55 -7.14 32.71
CA ARG A 298 9.48 -6.57 34.08
C ARG A 298 8.10 -6.07 34.51
N ARG A 299 7.18 -5.78 33.57
CA ARG A 299 5.79 -5.37 33.87
C ARG A 299 4.82 -5.99 32.87
N ALA A 300 3.93 -6.85 33.37
CA ALA A 300 2.82 -7.43 32.64
C ALA A 300 1.59 -7.42 33.55
N SER A 301 0.47 -6.87 33.06
CA SER A 301 -0.82 -6.92 33.75
C SER A 301 -1.75 -7.90 33.02
N LEU A 302 -2.66 -8.51 33.79
CA LEU A 302 -3.72 -9.35 33.25
C LEU A 302 -4.61 -8.51 32.31
N PRO A 303 -4.96 -9.05 31.14
CA PRO A 303 -5.78 -8.34 30.17
C PRO A 303 -7.28 -8.50 30.46
N HIS A 304 -8.09 -7.66 29.79
CA HIS A 304 -9.51 -7.91 29.55
C HIS A 304 -9.77 -7.89 28.04
N PRO A 305 -9.36 -8.95 27.31
CA PRO A 305 -9.26 -8.96 25.86
C PRO A 305 -10.57 -8.63 25.14
N GLU A 306 -11.70 -9.07 25.67
CA GLU A 306 -13.04 -8.87 25.11
C GLU A 306 -13.46 -7.41 25.18
N ARG A 307 -13.16 -6.73 26.31
CA ARG A 307 -13.41 -5.30 26.45
C ARG A 307 -12.49 -4.49 25.54
N MET A 308 -11.23 -4.91 25.44
CA MET A 308 -10.24 -4.24 24.60
C MET A 308 -10.59 -4.38 23.12
N ALA A 309 -10.98 -5.58 22.67
CA ALA A 309 -11.39 -5.84 21.29
C ALA A 309 -12.67 -5.05 20.93
N ARG A 310 -13.69 -5.06 21.79
CA ARG A 310 -14.94 -4.30 21.57
C ARG A 310 -14.74 -2.79 21.45
N SER A 311 -13.74 -2.24 22.12
CA SER A 311 -13.43 -0.80 22.11
C SER A 311 -12.35 -0.40 21.09
N ALA A 312 -11.72 -1.36 20.43
CA ALA A 312 -10.66 -1.09 19.46
C ALA A 312 -11.27 -0.73 18.09
N PRO A 313 -10.97 0.46 17.53
CA PRO A 313 -11.45 0.82 16.20
C PRO A 313 -11.02 -0.18 15.12
N ALA A 314 -9.88 -0.86 15.30
CA ALA A 314 -9.40 -1.83 14.34
C ALA A 314 -10.41 -2.95 14.01
N PHE A 315 -11.24 -3.37 14.98
CA PHE A 315 -12.29 -4.38 14.79
C PHE A 315 -13.66 -3.80 14.45
N GLY A 316 -13.90 -2.55 14.83
CA GLY A 316 -15.16 -1.88 14.57
C GLY A 316 -15.26 -1.22 13.20
N LEU A 317 -14.12 -0.97 12.55
CA LEU A 317 -14.05 -0.38 11.22
C LEU A 317 -14.07 -1.46 10.13
N SER A 318 -14.99 -1.30 9.17
CA SER A 318 -15.07 -2.04 7.92
C SER A 318 -13.89 -1.70 6.97
N PRO A 319 -13.60 -2.55 5.98
CA PRO A 319 -12.61 -2.25 4.94
C PRO A 319 -12.84 -0.90 4.24
N SER A 320 -14.09 -0.56 3.93
CA SER A 320 -14.44 0.72 3.30
C SER A 320 -14.13 1.92 4.21
N GLU A 321 -14.39 1.82 5.51
CA GLU A 321 -14.05 2.87 6.47
C GLU A 321 -12.54 3.06 6.61
N LYS A 322 -11.77 1.97 6.61
CA LYS A 322 -10.30 2.02 6.59
C LYS A 322 -9.78 2.67 5.32
N ARG A 323 -10.38 2.35 4.16
CA ARG A 323 -10.07 2.99 2.89
C ARG A 323 -10.35 4.50 2.90
N VAL A 324 -11.45 4.93 3.53
CA VAL A 324 -11.73 6.36 3.73
C VAL A 324 -10.68 7.03 4.60
N LEU A 325 -10.27 6.40 5.71
CA LEU A 325 -9.19 6.92 6.55
C LEU A 325 -7.89 7.07 5.77
N ASP A 326 -7.56 6.12 4.90
CA ASP A 326 -6.38 6.19 4.03
C ASP A 326 -6.48 7.37 3.04
N LEU A 327 -7.62 7.53 2.36
CA LEU A 327 -7.85 8.65 1.43
C LEU A 327 -7.78 10.01 2.15
N VAL A 328 -8.38 10.15 3.31
CA VAL A 328 -8.35 11.39 4.11
C VAL A 328 -6.96 11.68 4.69
N THR A 329 -6.16 10.63 4.94
CA THR A 329 -4.76 10.76 5.36
C THR A 329 -3.89 11.31 4.24
N ASP A 330 -4.07 10.78 3.01
CA ASP A 330 -3.33 11.24 1.83
C ASP A 330 -3.81 12.61 1.33
N HIS A 331 -5.12 12.87 1.39
CA HIS A 331 -5.77 14.09 0.90
C HIS A 331 -6.61 14.72 2.01
N PRO A 332 -6.01 15.50 2.93
CA PRO A 332 -6.77 16.16 3.97
C PRO A 332 -7.74 17.19 3.40
N MET A 333 -8.83 17.45 4.12
CA MET A 333 -9.90 18.37 3.74
C MET A 333 -10.61 17.99 2.43
N LEU A 334 -10.72 16.67 2.21
CA LEU A 334 -11.35 16.07 1.05
C LEU A 334 -12.85 16.40 0.99
N PRO A 335 -13.35 16.97 -0.11
CA PRO A 335 -14.78 17.17 -0.33
C PRO A 335 -15.53 15.84 -0.37
N ARG A 336 -16.76 15.84 0.14
CA ARG A 336 -17.63 14.66 0.13
C ARG A 336 -17.87 14.11 -1.28
N GLU A 337 -18.09 14.99 -2.25
CA GLU A 337 -18.35 14.62 -3.65
C GLU A 337 -17.15 13.90 -4.28
N HIS A 338 -15.92 14.32 -3.98
CA HIS A 338 -14.70 13.65 -4.45
C HIS A 338 -14.54 12.27 -3.80
N LEU A 339 -14.88 12.15 -2.51
CA LEU A 339 -14.85 10.86 -1.81
C LEU A 339 -15.85 9.87 -2.39
N MET A 340 -17.05 10.31 -2.79
CA MET A 340 -18.04 9.46 -3.45
C MET A 340 -17.49 8.88 -4.76
N ARG A 341 -16.91 9.74 -5.60
CA ARG A 341 -16.33 9.35 -6.89
C ARG A 341 -15.16 8.38 -6.72
N TRP A 342 -14.24 8.68 -5.79
CA TRP A 342 -13.09 7.80 -5.53
C TRP A 342 -13.46 6.41 -5.04
N LEU A 343 -14.53 6.30 -4.26
CA LEU A 343 -14.98 5.01 -3.73
C LEU A 343 -15.91 4.28 -4.71
N GLY A 344 -16.39 4.94 -5.77
CA GLY A 344 -17.41 4.38 -6.65
C GLY A 344 -18.73 4.08 -5.94
N VAL A 345 -19.10 4.87 -4.92
CA VAL A 345 -20.30 4.61 -4.11
C VAL A 345 -21.25 5.81 -4.06
N THR A 346 -22.52 5.51 -3.79
CA THR A 346 -23.57 6.52 -3.70
C THR A 346 -23.35 7.50 -2.54
N GLU A 347 -24.00 8.66 -2.63
CA GLU A 347 -23.97 9.69 -1.59
C GLU A 347 -24.41 9.14 -0.22
N GLY A 348 -25.46 8.31 -0.22
CA GLY A 348 -26.01 7.68 0.97
C GLY A 348 -25.00 6.75 1.65
N ARG A 349 -24.26 5.97 0.86
CA ARG A 349 -23.22 5.07 1.37
C ARG A 349 -22.05 5.83 1.97
N VAL A 350 -21.56 6.90 1.32
CA VAL A 350 -20.55 7.78 1.92
C VAL A 350 -21.08 8.41 3.21
N SER A 351 -22.32 8.89 3.23
CA SER A 351 -22.95 9.43 4.45
C SER A 351 -22.92 8.43 5.61
N GLN A 352 -23.27 7.17 5.35
CA GLN A 352 -23.24 6.10 6.35
C GLN A 352 -21.83 5.87 6.90
N VAL A 353 -20.84 5.74 6.01
CA VAL A 353 -19.43 5.56 6.38
C VAL A 353 -18.91 6.74 7.20
N MET A 354 -19.22 7.97 6.77
CA MET A 354 -18.82 9.20 7.47
C MET A 354 -19.58 9.41 8.79
N ARG A 355 -20.80 8.89 8.94
CA ARG A 355 -21.51 8.90 10.23
C ARG A 355 -20.79 8.03 11.24
N SER A 356 -20.41 6.82 10.86
CA SER A 356 -19.64 5.93 11.71
C SER A 356 -18.26 6.53 12.08
N LEU A 357 -17.49 6.99 11.08
CA LEU A 357 -16.15 7.54 11.32
C LEU A 357 -16.13 8.82 12.16
N VAL A 358 -17.16 9.67 12.05
CA VAL A 358 -17.25 10.93 12.79
C VAL A 358 -17.96 10.74 14.13
N ASP A 359 -19.16 10.16 14.11
CA ASP A 359 -20.07 10.19 15.26
C ASP A 359 -19.88 8.96 16.18
N THR A 360 -19.52 7.80 15.63
CA THR A 360 -19.28 6.58 16.42
C THR A 360 -17.84 6.47 16.90
N TRP A 361 -16.88 6.64 15.98
CA TRP A 361 -15.46 6.42 16.28
C TRP A 361 -14.68 7.71 16.58
N GLY A 362 -15.21 8.88 16.22
CA GLY A 362 -14.54 10.16 16.44
C GLY A 362 -13.16 10.24 15.77
N LEU A 363 -12.96 9.58 14.62
CA LEU A 363 -11.68 9.53 13.89
C LEU A 363 -11.57 10.59 12.80
N ILE A 364 -12.71 11.13 12.35
CA ILE A 364 -12.77 12.18 11.33
C ILE A 364 -13.50 13.40 11.87
N GLU A 365 -13.05 14.58 11.48
CA GLU A 365 -13.72 15.87 11.69
C GLU A 365 -14.41 16.34 10.40
N ARG A 366 -15.56 17.02 10.57
CA ARG A 366 -16.31 17.65 9.47
C ARG A 366 -16.05 19.15 9.50
N HIS A 367 -15.72 19.73 8.36
CA HIS A 367 -15.52 21.17 8.19
C HIS A 367 -16.44 21.72 7.09
N GLY A 368 -16.85 22.98 7.24
CA GLY A 368 -17.69 23.69 6.26
C GLY A 368 -19.19 23.68 6.60
N ARG A 369 -19.99 24.30 5.74
CA ARG A 369 -21.47 24.38 5.85
C ARG A 369 -22.14 23.28 5.02
N ARG A 370 -23.44 23.07 5.23
CA ARG A 370 -24.27 22.11 4.46
C ARG A 370 -24.05 22.32 2.95
N GLY A 371 -23.74 21.24 2.23
CA GLY A 371 -23.43 21.27 0.79
C GLY A 371 -21.96 21.52 0.42
N ARG A 372 -21.10 21.93 1.35
CA ARG A 372 -19.64 22.09 1.14
C ARG A 372 -18.85 21.47 2.29
N VAL A 373 -19.21 20.22 2.62
CA VAL A 373 -18.60 19.47 3.72
C VAL A 373 -17.28 18.88 3.28
N ARG A 374 -16.25 19.09 4.09
CA ARG A 374 -14.90 18.53 3.93
C ARG A 374 -14.53 17.69 5.13
N TYR A 375 -13.69 16.69 4.89
CA TYR A 375 -13.29 15.74 5.91
C TYR A 375 -11.77 15.75 6.13
N THR A 376 -11.37 15.67 7.39
CA THR A 376 -9.97 15.54 7.80
C THR A 376 -9.87 14.65 9.04
N LEU A 377 -8.68 14.15 9.36
CA LEU A 377 -8.48 13.38 10.58
C LEU A 377 -8.73 14.25 11.82
N SER A 378 -9.48 13.71 12.79
CA SER A 378 -9.52 14.26 14.14
C SER A 378 -8.21 13.95 14.89
N ASP A 379 -7.98 14.52 16.08
CA ASP A 379 -6.84 14.09 16.92
C ASP A 379 -6.91 12.59 17.29
N GLY A 380 -8.12 12.03 17.43
CA GLY A 380 -8.34 10.59 17.56
C GLY A 380 -7.90 9.81 16.32
N GLY A 381 -8.26 10.31 15.13
CA GLY A 381 -7.84 9.77 13.83
C GLY A 381 -6.34 9.81 13.63
N VAL A 382 -5.70 10.94 13.94
CA VAL A 382 -4.23 11.10 13.88
C VAL A 382 -3.54 10.10 14.79
N ARG A 383 -4.02 9.92 16.03
CA ARG A 383 -3.48 8.89 16.93
C ARG A 383 -3.67 7.48 16.40
N HIS A 384 -4.85 7.18 15.85
CA HIS A 384 -5.17 5.87 15.29
C HIS A 384 -4.23 5.52 14.14
N VAL A 385 -4.16 6.38 13.11
CA VAL A 385 -3.29 6.20 11.93
C VAL A 385 -1.82 6.13 12.35
N ALA A 386 -1.37 7.02 13.24
CA ALA A 386 0.01 7.00 13.72
C ALA A 386 0.35 5.69 14.45
N HIS A 387 -0.57 5.16 15.26
CA HIS A 387 -0.34 3.89 15.92
C HIS A 387 -0.37 2.70 14.95
N ARG A 388 -1.36 2.66 14.05
CA ARG A 388 -1.50 1.64 13.00
C ARG A 388 -0.24 1.52 12.15
N ASP A 389 0.27 2.67 11.73
CA ASP A 389 1.42 2.75 10.82
C ASP A 389 2.75 2.90 11.57
N ARG A 390 2.77 2.79 12.90
CA ARG A 390 3.97 2.95 13.74
C ARG A 390 4.69 4.30 13.55
N ALA A 391 3.96 5.35 13.17
CA ALA A 391 4.48 6.71 13.14
C ALA A 391 4.63 7.29 14.55
N GLN A 392 5.57 8.23 14.71
CA GLN A 392 5.67 9.00 15.94
C GLN A 392 4.52 10.00 16.00
N LEU A 393 3.75 9.97 17.09
CA LEU A 393 2.58 10.84 17.25
C LEU A 393 2.89 12.35 17.08
N PRO A 394 4.00 12.91 17.62
CA PRO A 394 4.35 14.31 17.36
C PRO A 394 4.51 14.63 15.88
N ALA A 395 5.26 13.80 15.13
CA ALA A 395 5.45 13.98 13.69
C ALA A 395 4.14 13.81 12.89
N ALA A 396 3.25 12.93 13.35
CA ALA A 396 1.92 12.78 12.76
C ALA A 396 1.05 14.04 13.00
N ARG A 397 1.07 14.60 14.22
CA ARG A 397 0.36 15.84 14.55
C ARG A 397 0.88 17.04 13.77
N GLU A 398 2.19 17.17 13.63
CA GLU A 398 2.81 18.18 12.75
C GLU A 398 2.37 18.06 11.30
N THR A 399 1.83 16.91 10.90
CA THR A 399 1.39 16.66 9.52
C THR A 399 -0.10 16.93 9.35
N TRP A 400 -0.95 16.32 10.16
CA TRP A 400 -2.40 16.28 9.95
C TRP A 400 -3.25 17.05 10.96
N SER A 401 -2.66 17.59 12.04
CA SER A 401 -3.45 18.22 13.10
C SER A 401 -4.17 19.49 12.62
N THR A 402 -5.47 19.56 12.90
CA THR A 402 -6.31 20.76 12.70
C THR A 402 -6.16 21.78 13.82
N ALA A 403 -5.51 21.41 14.94
CA ALA A 403 -5.30 22.29 16.08
C ALA A 403 -4.60 23.58 15.65
N LEU A 404 -5.07 24.72 16.17
CA LEU A 404 -4.49 26.02 15.87
C LEU A 404 -3.33 26.31 16.82
N THR A 405 -2.27 26.89 16.26
CA THR A 405 -1.10 27.41 16.97
C THR A 405 -0.83 28.83 16.50
N THR A 406 -0.06 29.59 17.27
CA THR A 406 0.42 30.91 16.87
C THR A 406 1.87 30.78 16.40
N ASP A 407 2.23 31.42 15.28
CA ASP A 407 3.62 31.50 14.85
C ASP A 407 4.40 32.60 15.59
N HIS A 408 5.71 32.70 15.31
CA HIS A 408 6.59 33.70 15.92
C HIS A 408 6.23 35.16 15.56
N HIS A 409 5.32 35.37 14.60
CA HIS A 409 4.79 36.68 14.22
C HIS A 409 3.37 36.92 14.77
N GLY A 410 2.88 36.09 15.68
CA GLY A 410 1.54 36.25 16.25
C GLY A 410 0.40 35.77 15.33
N ARG A 411 0.70 35.14 14.18
CA ARG A 411 -0.34 34.70 13.23
C ARG A 411 -0.87 33.32 13.63
N ARG A 412 -2.19 33.17 13.62
CA ARG A 412 -2.84 31.87 13.81
C ARG A 412 -2.62 31.00 12.58
N ARG A 413 -2.12 29.78 12.78
CA ARG A 413 -1.90 28.76 11.75
C ARG A 413 -2.31 27.39 12.27
N HIS A 414 -2.52 26.43 11.38
CA HIS A 414 -2.71 25.04 11.83
C HIS A 414 -1.36 24.43 12.25
N LEU A 415 -1.38 23.56 13.26
CA LEU A 415 -0.21 22.80 13.71
C LEU A 415 0.23 21.79 12.63
N GLY A 416 -0.74 21.17 11.94
CA GLY A 416 -0.49 20.27 10.82
C GLY A 416 -0.10 21.05 9.56
N HIS A 417 1.14 20.91 9.09
CA HIS A 417 1.61 21.62 7.90
C HIS A 417 0.81 21.30 6.62
N ARG A 418 0.23 20.09 6.50
CA ARG A 418 -0.65 19.77 5.36
C ARG A 418 -1.97 20.53 5.44
N ILE A 419 -2.59 20.58 6.62
CA ILE A 419 -3.81 21.35 6.85
C ILE A 419 -3.55 22.84 6.59
N ASP A 420 -2.43 23.35 7.10
CA ASP A 420 -2.01 24.74 6.91
C ASP A 420 -1.75 25.08 5.43
N THR A 421 -1.06 24.19 4.71
CA THR A 421 -0.81 24.35 3.26
C THR A 421 -2.10 24.31 2.47
N TRP A 422 -2.99 23.35 2.78
CA TRP A 422 -4.31 23.28 2.17
C TRP A 422 -5.12 24.56 2.43
N ALA A 423 -5.11 25.09 3.65
CA ALA A 423 -5.87 26.30 3.99
C ALA A 423 -5.38 27.52 3.17
N ARG A 424 -4.09 27.57 2.84
CA ARG A 424 -3.51 28.59 1.94
C ARG A 424 -3.74 28.33 0.45
N GLN A 425 -3.96 27.08 0.06
CA GLN A 425 -3.98 26.63 -1.34
C GLN A 425 -5.24 25.82 -1.67
N THR A 426 -6.38 26.17 -1.08
CA THR A 426 -7.61 25.38 -1.18
C THR A 426 -8.03 25.11 -2.62
N ARG A 427 -7.99 26.14 -3.49
CA ARG A 427 -8.33 25.99 -4.92
C ARG A 427 -7.44 24.97 -5.63
N HIS A 428 -6.14 24.97 -5.31
CA HIS A 428 -5.17 24.05 -5.89
C HIS A 428 -5.41 22.62 -5.43
N ALA A 429 -5.57 22.41 -4.12
CA ALA A 429 -5.88 21.10 -3.56
C ALA A 429 -7.24 20.56 -4.05
N ASP A 430 -8.22 21.44 -4.28
CA ASP A 430 -9.50 21.08 -4.88
C ASP A 430 -9.35 20.62 -6.32
N ALA A 431 -8.54 21.31 -7.14
CA ALA A 431 -8.27 20.91 -8.51
C ALA A 431 -7.61 19.53 -8.57
N VAL A 432 -6.62 19.28 -7.70
CA VAL A 432 -5.93 17.98 -7.62
C VAL A 432 -6.90 16.87 -7.21
N THR A 433 -7.66 17.05 -6.12
CA THR A 433 -8.59 16.01 -5.64
C THR A 433 -9.77 15.81 -6.58
N TRP A 434 -10.24 16.87 -7.24
CA TRP A 434 -11.24 16.78 -8.30
C TRP A 434 -10.73 15.88 -9.42
N PHE A 435 -9.57 16.21 -10.01
CA PHE A 435 -9.00 15.45 -11.12
C PHE A 435 -8.83 13.97 -10.78
N LEU A 436 -8.21 13.67 -9.64
CA LEU A 436 -7.97 12.28 -9.23
C LEU A 436 -9.28 11.53 -8.95
N SER A 437 -10.31 12.20 -8.44
CA SER A 437 -11.62 11.59 -8.18
C SER A 437 -12.42 11.34 -9.46
N GLU A 438 -12.38 12.26 -10.43
CA GLU A 438 -12.97 12.06 -11.75
C GLU A 438 -12.25 10.94 -12.50
N LEU A 439 -10.90 10.91 -12.45
CA LEU A 439 -10.12 9.85 -13.10
C LEU A 439 -10.52 8.48 -12.54
N ALA A 440 -10.63 8.36 -11.22
CA ALA A 440 -11.07 7.12 -10.60
C ALA A 440 -12.50 6.73 -11.02
N ALA A 441 -13.44 7.68 -11.05
CA ALA A 441 -14.80 7.42 -11.46
C ALA A 441 -14.89 6.99 -12.94
N GLU A 442 -14.12 7.61 -13.83
CA GLU A 442 -14.05 7.23 -15.22
C GLU A 442 -13.43 5.84 -15.40
N THR A 443 -12.35 5.52 -14.69
CA THR A 443 -11.75 4.16 -14.75
C THR A 443 -12.66 3.08 -14.17
N LEU A 444 -13.55 3.41 -13.23
CA LEU A 444 -14.54 2.46 -12.73
C LEU A 444 -15.70 2.23 -13.72
N ALA A 445 -15.91 3.17 -14.66
CA ALA A 445 -16.96 3.10 -15.66
C ALA A 445 -16.46 2.59 -17.03
N ASP A 446 -15.15 2.45 -17.20
CA ASP A 446 -14.50 2.01 -18.43
C ASP A 446 -13.82 0.66 -18.22
N ASP A 447 -14.39 -0.41 -18.77
CA ASP A 447 -13.87 -1.79 -18.63
C ASP A 447 -12.47 -1.97 -19.25
N GLU A 448 -12.05 -1.07 -20.13
CA GLU A 448 -10.71 -1.08 -20.74
C GLU A 448 -9.66 -0.37 -19.88
N SER A 449 -10.05 0.27 -18.77
CA SER A 449 -9.14 1.07 -17.96
C SER A 449 -9.16 0.67 -16.48
N GLU A 450 -8.01 0.78 -15.83
CA GLU A 450 -7.88 0.51 -14.40
C GLU A 450 -6.92 1.51 -13.75
N LEU A 451 -7.38 2.28 -12.77
CA LEU A 451 -6.49 3.12 -11.98
C LEU A 451 -5.75 2.26 -10.93
N LEU A 452 -4.51 1.89 -11.23
CA LEU A 452 -3.71 1.02 -10.36
C LEU A 452 -3.38 1.69 -9.03
N TRP A 453 -2.90 2.94 -9.07
CA TRP A 453 -2.61 3.71 -7.86
C TRP A 453 -2.40 5.21 -8.13
N THR A 454 -2.53 6.01 -7.07
CA THR A 454 -2.22 7.45 -7.06
C THR A 454 -1.59 7.84 -5.73
N LEU A 455 -0.66 8.80 -5.74
CA LEU A 455 -0.05 9.37 -4.54
C LEU A 455 -0.05 10.90 -4.56
N PRO A 456 -0.22 11.57 -3.40
CA PRO A 456 -0.15 13.03 -3.30
C PRO A 456 1.28 13.57 -3.39
N THR A 457 1.40 14.89 -3.59
CA THR A 457 2.65 15.63 -3.81
C THR A 457 3.80 15.23 -2.88
N GLU A 458 3.57 15.12 -1.57
CA GLU A 458 4.64 14.90 -0.59
C GLU A 458 5.16 13.46 -0.61
N ARG A 459 4.34 12.53 -1.11
CA ARG A 459 4.75 11.15 -1.42
C ARG A 459 5.20 11.01 -2.88
N ALA A 460 5.14 12.08 -3.66
CA ALA A 460 5.55 12.16 -5.05
C ALA A 460 6.87 12.93 -5.24
N THR A 461 7.25 13.80 -4.29
CA THR A 461 8.40 14.71 -4.42
C THR A 461 9.69 13.96 -4.75
N ARG A 462 10.41 14.47 -5.76
CA ARG A 462 11.68 13.95 -6.25
C ARG A 462 12.80 14.90 -5.86
N SER A 463 13.80 14.41 -5.11
CA SER A 463 15.05 15.13 -4.87
C SER A 463 16.24 14.42 -5.50
N VAL A 464 17.15 15.19 -6.10
CA VAL A 464 18.44 14.68 -6.59
C VAL A 464 19.54 15.07 -5.59
N ARG A 465 20.72 14.47 -5.74
CA ARG A 465 21.96 14.73 -4.99
C ARG A 465 22.01 16.17 -4.45
N ARG A 466 22.24 16.31 -3.13
CA ARG A 466 22.19 17.55 -2.32
C ARG A 466 20.82 18.00 -1.80
N GLY A 467 19.76 17.23 -2.05
CA GLY A 467 18.47 17.40 -1.33
C GLY A 467 17.52 18.44 -1.94
N GLU A 468 17.88 19.05 -3.07
CA GLU A 468 16.97 19.94 -3.80
C GLU A 468 15.99 19.11 -4.64
N PRO A 469 14.67 19.43 -4.59
CA PRO A 469 13.70 18.75 -5.41
C PRO A 469 13.90 19.12 -6.90
N VAL A 470 13.97 18.11 -7.79
CA VAL A 470 14.05 18.34 -9.24
C VAL A 470 12.67 18.66 -9.80
N ILE A 471 11.67 17.88 -9.38
CA ILE A 471 10.25 18.14 -9.61
C ILE A 471 9.46 17.76 -8.36
N ALA A 472 8.33 18.44 -8.17
CA ALA A 472 7.39 18.16 -7.09
C ALA A 472 5.98 18.13 -7.71
N PRO A 473 5.65 17.06 -8.46
CA PRO A 473 4.34 16.96 -9.10
C PRO A 473 3.26 16.93 -8.03
N ASP A 474 2.09 17.50 -8.35
CA ASP A 474 0.97 17.59 -7.40
C ASP A 474 0.41 16.23 -7.03
N ALA A 475 0.44 15.30 -7.99
CA ALA A 475 0.23 13.88 -7.74
C ALA A 475 1.05 13.03 -8.71
N VAL A 476 1.24 11.77 -8.37
CA VAL A 476 1.75 10.73 -9.28
C VAL A 476 0.72 9.63 -9.35
N GLY A 477 0.66 8.90 -10.45
CA GLY A 477 -0.18 7.73 -10.56
C GLY A 477 0.19 6.84 -11.72
N GLU A 478 -0.49 5.71 -11.77
CA GLU A 478 -0.37 4.74 -12.84
C GLU A 478 -1.75 4.17 -13.13
N LEU A 479 -2.09 4.10 -14.40
CA LEU A 479 -3.34 3.49 -14.86
C LEU A 479 -3.06 2.54 -16.02
N ILE A 480 -3.89 1.52 -16.15
CA ILE A 480 -4.03 0.72 -17.37
C ILE A 480 -5.09 1.42 -18.21
N ALA A 481 -4.83 1.59 -19.50
CA ALA A 481 -5.80 2.06 -20.49
C ALA A 481 -5.64 1.26 -21.78
N GLY A 482 -6.62 0.42 -22.10
CA GLY A 482 -6.46 -0.72 -22.99
C GLY A 482 -5.37 -1.66 -22.48
N ASP A 483 -4.52 -2.18 -23.36
CA ASP A 483 -3.41 -3.08 -22.98
C ASP A 483 -2.14 -2.35 -22.50
N SER A 484 -2.25 -1.10 -22.07
CA SER A 484 -1.08 -0.24 -21.82
C SER A 484 -1.08 0.38 -20.45
N THR A 485 0.04 0.21 -19.76
CA THR A 485 0.33 0.92 -18.52
C THR A 485 0.83 2.33 -18.82
N VAL A 486 0.12 3.33 -18.30
CA VAL A 486 0.37 4.76 -18.48
C VAL A 486 0.66 5.37 -17.11
N PRO A 487 1.94 5.49 -16.73
CA PRO A 487 2.30 6.25 -15.56
C PRO A 487 2.31 7.74 -15.86
N PHE A 488 1.93 8.52 -14.87
CA PHE A 488 1.75 9.94 -15.02
C PHE A 488 2.15 10.74 -13.79
N TYR A 489 2.54 11.98 -14.06
CA TYR A 489 2.68 13.07 -13.11
C TYR A 489 1.55 14.06 -13.37
N LEU A 490 0.90 14.53 -12.31
CA LEU A 490 -0.16 15.54 -12.39
C LEU A 490 0.39 16.89 -11.93
N GLU A 491 0.06 17.93 -12.67
CA GLU A 491 0.33 19.33 -12.36
C GLU A 491 -0.94 20.14 -12.57
N CYS A 492 -1.55 20.63 -11.50
CA CYS A 492 -2.67 21.56 -11.55
C CYS A 492 -2.14 23.00 -11.52
N GLU A 493 -2.22 23.73 -12.64
CA GLU A 493 -1.56 25.02 -12.76
C GLU A 493 -2.54 26.18 -12.90
N HIS A 494 -2.49 27.09 -11.93
CA HIS A 494 -3.37 28.26 -11.84
C HIS A 494 -2.68 29.60 -12.15
N ARG A 495 -1.35 29.65 -12.04
CA ARG A 495 -0.54 30.89 -12.02
C ARG A 495 0.22 31.13 -13.31
N ALA A 496 0.70 30.08 -13.98
CA ALA A 496 1.47 30.19 -15.21
C ALA A 496 0.58 30.53 -16.43
N ARG A 497 0.07 31.76 -16.48
CA ARG A 497 -0.89 32.22 -17.50
C ARG A 497 -0.27 32.94 -18.69
N HIS A 498 1.04 33.23 -18.64
CA HIS A 498 1.77 33.95 -19.68
C HIS A 498 3.00 33.15 -20.13
N PRO A 499 3.51 33.35 -21.36
CA PRO A 499 4.60 32.55 -21.92
C PRO A 499 5.84 32.45 -21.02
N ARG A 500 6.24 33.55 -20.35
CA ARG A 500 7.37 33.54 -19.41
C ARG A 500 7.12 32.61 -18.20
N GLY A 501 5.91 32.63 -17.65
CA GLY A 501 5.51 31.76 -16.54
C GLY A 501 5.45 30.30 -16.96
N VAL A 502 4.87 30.02 -18.13
CA VAL A 502 4.83 28.67 -18.73
C VAL A 502 6.24 28.10 -18.91
N ARG A 503 7.16 28.88 -19.50
CA ARG A 503 8.57 28.48 -19.64
C ARG A 503 9.22 28.16 -18.30
N ALA A 504 8.98 29.01 -17.29
CA ALA A 504 9.54 28.80 -15.95
C ALA A 504 9.01 27.51 -15.30
N LYS A 505 7.71 27.20 -15.48
CA LYS A 505 7.07 25.98 -14.96
C LYS A 505 7.54 24.71 -15.68
N LEU A 506 7.77 24.76 -16.99
CA LEU A 506 8.23 23.61 -17.78
C LEU A 506 9.73 23.32 -17.67
N ARG A 507 10.55 24.32 -17.30
CA ARG A 507 12.02 24.18 -17.24
C ARG A 507 12.51 23.06 -16.29
N PRO A 508 11.97 22.87 -15.06
CA PRO A 508 12.36 21.76 -14.20
C PRO A 508 12.06 20.40 -14.81
N TYR A 509 10.89 20.25 -15.45
CA TYR A 509 10.50 19.03 -16.16
C TYR A 509 11.44 18.74 -17.33
N LEU A 510 11.83 19.76 -18.10
CA LEU A 510 12.83 19.60 -19.15
C LEU A 510 14.16 19.08 -18.63
N ARG A 511 14.63 19.62 -17.50
CA ARG A 511 15.87 19.14 -16.87
C ARG A 511 15.73 17.70 -16.38
N TYR A 512 14.61 17.39 -15.72
CA TYR A 512 14.33 16.04 -15.21
C TYR A 512 14.29 15.01 -16.34
N TYR A 513 13.55 15.29 -17.41
CA TYR A 513 13.41 14.36 -18.51
C TYR A 513 14.70 14.14 -19.30
N ARG A 514 15.60 15.14 -19.34
CA ARG A 514 16.92 15.01 -19.97
C ARG A 514 17.96 14.29 -19.10
N SER A 515 17.69 14.02 -17.82
CA SER A 515 18.70 13.44 -16.93
C SER A 515 18.70 11.90 -16.90
N GLY A 516 17.84 11.23 -17.66
CA GLY A 516 17.66 9.77 -17.62
C GLY A 516 17.06 9.23 -16.30
N GLU A 517 16.81 10.09 -15.32
CA GLU A 517 16.14 9.75 -14.06
C GLU A 517 14.68 9.27 -14.22
N PRO A 518 13.85 9.77 -15.14
CA PRO A 518 12.47 9.33 -15.28
C PRO A 518 12.32 7.85 -15.58
N GLU A 519 13.17 7.31 -16.46
CA GLU A 519 13.15 5.89 -16.81
C GLU A 519 13.57 5.02 -15.64
N LYS A 520 14.57 5.49 -14.86
CA LYS A 520 14.95 4.83 -13.62
C LYS A 520 13.75 4.88 -12.67
N ASP A 521 13.22 6.06 -12.39
CA ASP A 521 12.13 6.32 -11.43
C ASP A 521 10.84 5.57 -11.73
N HIS A 522 10.44 5.53 -12.99
CA HIS A 522 9.16 4.99 -13.40
C HIS A 522 9.21 4.42 -14.82
N PRO A 523 9.66 3.16 -15.01
CA PRO A 523 9.43 2.47 -16.26
C PRO A 523 7.96 2.01 -16.33
N PRO A 524 7.32 2.06 -17.52
CA PRO A 524 7.72 2.83 -18.71
C PRO A 524 7.63 4.35 -18.46
N PHE A 525 8.36 5.16 -19.24
CA PHE A 525 8.52 6.61 -19.01
C PHE A 525 7.19 7.35 -18.72
N PRO A 526 7.11 8.19 -17.65
CA PRO A 526 5.87 8.82 -17.22
C PRO A 526 5.53 10.06 -18.06
N PHE A 527 4.24 10.29 -18.31
CA PHE A 527 3.73 11.52 -18.92
C PHE A 527 3.50 12.60 -17.84
N THR A 528 3.80 13.87 -18.12
CA THR A 528 3.35 14.96 -17.26
C THR A 528 2.04 15.55 -17.79
N LEU A 529 0.97 15.40 -17.01
CA LEU A 529 -0.36 15.93 -17.28
C LEU A 529 -0.50 17.30 -16.60
N PHE A 530 -0.53 18.37 -17.42
CA PHE A 530 -0.87 19.71 -16.95
C PHE A 530 -2.37 19.95 -17.10
N VAL A 531 -3.02 20.29 -15.99
CA VAL A 531 -4.41 20.71 -15.93
C VAL A 531 -4.46 22.19 -15.60
N VAL A 532 -4.97 23.00 -16.53
CA VAL A 532 -5.09 24.46 -16.37
C VAL A 532 -6.56 24.90 -16.27
N ASP A 533 -6.79 26.13 -15.82
CA ASP A 533 -8.13 26.64 -15.51
C ASP A 533 -9.02 26.92 -16.73
N SER A 534 -8.44 27.18 -17.90
CA SER A 534 -9.19 27.67 -19.07
C SER A 534 -8.53 27.32 -20.39
N GLU A 535 -9.32 27.34 -21.46
CA GLU A 535 -8.88 27.08 -22.83
C GLU A 535 -7.82 28.11 -23.29
N ASP A 536 -7.93 29.38 -22.88
CA ASP A 536 -6.95 30.42 -23.22
C ASP A 536 -5.55 30.15 -22.62
N VAL A 537 -5.51 29.64 -21.39
CA VAL A 537 -4.26 29.27 -20.72
C VAL A 537 -3.67 28.02 -21.38
N GLU A 538 -4.51 27.04 -21.72
CA GLU A 538 -4.08 25.85 -22.47
C GLU A 538 -3.48 26.24 -23.83
N GLU A 539 -4.13 27.16 -24.55
CA GLU A 539 -3.64 27.69 -25.81
C GLU A 539 -2.32 28.46 -25.64
N THR A 540 -2.13 29.13 -24.50
CA THR A 540 -0.86 29.77 -24.14
C THR A 540 0.24 28.73 -23.92
N TYR A 541 -0.07 27.59 -23.29
CA TYR A 541 0.86 26.47 -23.16
C TYR A 541 1.27 25.94 -24.54
N ALA A 542 0.29 25.62 -25.40
CA ALA A 542 0.53 25.10 -26.74
C ALA A 542 1.37 26.05 -27.62
N ARG A 543 1.06 27.36 -27.60
CA ARG A 543 1.83 28.38 -28.34
C ARG A 543 3.23 28.59 -27.77
N THR A 544 3.38 28.54 -26.45
CA THR A 544 4.69 28.73 -25.83
C THR A 544 5.63 27.58 -26.18
N THR A 545 5.12 26.35 -26.24
CA THR A 545 5.94 25.17 -26.48
C THR A 545 6.24 24.92 -27.95
N SER A 546 5.38 25.37 -28.88
CA SER A 546 5.72 25.39 -30.32
C SER A 546 6.96 26.23 -30.62
N VAL A 547 7.19 27.30 -29.85
CA VAL A 547 8.39 28.15 -29.95
C VAL A 547 9.59 27.48 -29.26
N MET A 548 9.36 26.62 -28.27
CA MET A 548 10.40 25.84 -27.61
C MET A 548 10.72 24.57 -28.41
N ARG A 549 11.09 24.72 -29.69
CA ARG A 549 11.32 23.63 -30.68
C ARG A 549 12.21 22.46 -30.24
N SER A 550 12.92 22.57 -29.11
CA SER A 550 13.74 21.53 -28.48
C SER A 550 13.04 20.78 -27.32
N MET A 551 11.74 20.98 -27.11
CA MET A 551 10.95 20.26 -26.11
C MET A 551 10.50 18.90 -26.63
N THR A 552 11.35 17.90 -26.46
CA THR A 552 11.02 16.48 -26.60
C THR A 552 10.61 15.90 -25.23
N VAL A 553 9.64 16.51 -24.55
CA VAL A 553 9.16 15.97 -23.26
C VAL A 553 7.74 15.49 -23.37
N PRO A 554 7.36 14.36 -22.71
CA PRO A 554 6.03 13.78 -22.78
C PRO A 554 5.05 14.56 -21.90
N VAL A 555 4.87 15.84 -22.22
CA VAL A 555 3.96 16.74 -21.53
C VAL A 555 2.66 16.83 -22.31
N LEU A 556 1.55 16.56 -21.63
CA LEU A 556 0.20 16.75 -22.14
C LEU A 556 -0.41 17.91 -21.37
N VAL A 557 -1.14 18.77 -22.07
CA VAL A 557 -1.91 19.85 -21.43
C VAL A 557 -3.39 19.67 -21.75
N SER A 558 -4.23 19.93 -20.77
CA SER A 558 -5.67 20.08 -20.91
C SER A 558 -6.17 21.17 -19.97
N CYS A 559 -7.42 21.58 -20.14
CA CYS A 559 -8.07 22.51 -19.23
C CYS A 559 -9.34 21.91 -18.63
N ARG A 560 -9.72 22.40 -17.45
CA ARG A 560 -10.88 21.92 -16.71
C ARG A 560 -12.17 21.89 -17.55
N PRO A 561 -12.56 22.95 -18.30
CA PRO A 561 -13.78 22.90 -19.12
C PRO A 561 -13.77 21.80 -20.19
N VAL A 562 -12.61 21.46 -20.75
CA VAL A 562 -12.50 20.38 -21.74
C VAL A 562 -12.60 19.02 -21.06
N LEU A 563 -11.90 18.83 -19.94
CA LEU A 563 -11.96 17.58 -19.17
C LEU A 563 -13.38 17.31 -18.66
N GLU A 564 -14.11 18.31 -18.20
CA GLU A 564 -15.50 18.17 -17.76
C GLU A 564 -16.46 17.79 -18.91
N ARG A 565 -16.19 18.23 -20.15
CA ARG A 565 -17.03 17.91 -21.32
C ARG A 565 -16.68 16.56 -21.97
N SER A 566 -15.39 16.25 -22.04
CA SER A 566 -14.87 15.14 -22.85
C SER A 566 -14.35 13.97 -22.02
N GLY A 567 -14.27 14.12 -20.70
CA GLY A 567 -13.67 13.16 -19.78
C GLY A 567 -12.14 13.21 -19.73
N ILE A 568 -11.55 12.73 -18.65
CA ILE A 568 -10.10 12.58 -18.46
C ILE A 568 -9.53 11.47 -19.33
N LEU A 569 -10.22 10.34 -19.49
CA LEU A 569 -9.81 9.23 -20.36
C LEU A 569 -10.10 9.52 -21.84
N GLY A 570 -10.99 10.48 -22.11
CA GLY A 570 -11.41 10.88 -23.45
C GLY A 570 -10.37 11.69 -24.24
N ARG A 571 -10.79 12.19 -25.42
CA ARG A 571 -9.95 12.99 -26.32
C ARG A 571 -9.79 14.43 -25.82
N SER A 572 -9.09 14.54 -24.69
CA SER A 572 -8.99 15.78 -23.93
C SER A 572 -7.57 16.31 -23.86
N TRP A 573 -6.56 15.53 -24.26
CA TRP A 573 -5.17 15.88 -24.01
C TRP A 573 -4.47 16.41 -25.26
N ARG A 574 -3.95 17.63 -25.18
CA ARG A 574 -3.13 18.21 -26.25
C ARG A 574 -1.64 17.91 -26.00
N PRO A 575 -0.94 17.25 -26.93
CA PRO A 575 0.48 17.01 -26.80
C PRO A 575 1.29 18.30 -27.02
N VAL A 576 2.11 18.63 -26.03
CA VAL A 576 2.88 19.88 -26.01
C VAL A 576 4.01 19.89 -27.07
N TRP A 577 4.48 18.71 -27.46
CA TRP A 577 5.48 18.49 -28.52
C TRP A 577 4.88 18.55 -29.94
N ALA A 578 3.55 18.44 -30.08
CA ALA A 578 2.85 18.49 -31.36
C ALA A 578 1.54 19.30 -31.22
N PRO A 579 1.62 20.61 -30.95
CA PRO A 579 0.47 21.41 -30.53
C PRO A 579 -0.63 21.57 -31.60
N VAL A 580 -0.31 21.28 -32.86
CA VAL A 580 -1.28 21.28 -33.99
C VAL A 580 -2.02 19.94 -34.12
N SER A 581 -1.56 18.89 -33.42
CA SER A 581 -2.20 17.57 -33.45
C SER A 581 -3.56 17.58 -32.76
N PRO A 582 -4.48 16.68 -33.16
CA PRO A 582 -5.74 16.49 -32.46
C PRO A 582 -5.50 16.10 -31.00
N ARG A 583 -6.49 16.38 -30.14
CA ARG A 583 -6.48 15.90 -28.76
C ARG A 583 -6.49 14.38 -28.74
N LEU A 584 -5.71 13.82 -27.83
CA LEU A 584 -5.50 12.39 -27.67
C LEU A 584 -6.28 11.86 -26.46
N ARG A 585 -6.64 10.57 -26.51
CA ARG A 585 -6.98 9.77 -25.33
C ARG A 585 -5.70 9.35 -24.60
N LEU A 586 -5.82 9.04 -23.30
CA LEU A 586 -4.68 8.48 -22.56
C LEU A 586 -4.28 7.08 -23.10
N SER A 587 -5.22 6.27 -23.58
CA SER A 587 -4.95 4.98 -24.22
C SER A 587 -4.19 5.10 -25.56
N GLU A 588 -4.41 6.20 -26.30
CA GLU A 588 -3.75 6.47 -27.58
C GLU A 588 -2.24 6.80 -27.40
N LEU A 589 -1.78 7.04 -26.17
CA LEU A 589 -0.38 7.35 -25.86
C LEU A 589 0.58 6.17 -26.09
N ARG A 590 0.08 4.94 -26.22
CA ARG A 590 0.89 3.76 -26.59
C ARG A 590 1.60 3.99 -27.93
N ALA A 591 0.90 4.55 -28.91
CA ALA A 591 1.45 4.82 -30.24
C ALA A 591 2.64 5.79 -30.18
N TYR A 592 2.67 6.66 -29.16
CA TYR A 592 3.75 7.62 -29.00
C TYR A 592 5.06 7.00 -28.51
N ARG A 593 5.01 5.93 -27.71
CA ARG A 593 6.21 5.18 -27.26
C ARG A 593 6.98 4.52 -28.41
N GLY A 594 6.28 4.19 -29.50
CA GLY A 594 6.92 3.70 -30.72
C GLY A 594 7.40 4.81 -31.65
N SER A 595 7.10 6.08 -31.36
CA SER A 595 7.38 7.17 -32.29
C SER A 595 8.87 7.57 -32.29
N PRO A 596 9.39 8.11 -33.42
CA PRO A 596 10.74 8.65 -33.49
C PRO A 596 11.03 9.68 -32.39
N VAL A 597 10.02 10.42 -31.91
CA VAL A 597 10.22 11.43 -30.86
C VAL A 597 10.55 10.78 -29.52
N TYR A 598 9.92 9.64 -29.21
CA TYR A 598 10.29 8.84 -28.03
C TYR A 598 11.69 8.24 -28.20
N ASN A 599 12.02 7.72 -29.38
CA ASN A 599 13.34 7.15 -29.65
C ASN A 599 14.48 8.19 -29.63
N VAL A 600 14.23 9.44 -30.03
CA VAL A 600 15.20 10.54 -29.91
C VAL A 600 15.46 10.88 -28.45
N MET A 601 14.44 10.85 -27.58
CA MET A 601 14.65 11.03 -26.13
C MET A 601 15.55 9.93 -25.53
N HIS A 602 15.54 8.72 -26.10
CA HIS A 602 16.34 7.59 -25.63
C HIS A 602 17.78 7.59 -26.16
N ARG A 603 18.00 8.03 -27.41
CA ARG A 603 19.34 7.98 -28.04
C ARG A 603 20.31 9.04 -27.53
N ASP A 604 19.84 10.20 -27.10
CA ASP A 604 20.71 11.30 -26.64
C ASP A 604 21.25 11.10 -25.20
N GLY A 605 20.91 9.98 -24.54
CA GLY A 605 21.38 9.63 -23.19
C GLY A 605 22.65 8.76 -23.14
N ASP A 606 23.13 8.24 -24.27
CA ASP A 606 24.29 7.34 -24.38
C ASP A 606 25.60 8.06 -24.81
N VAL A 607 25.67 9.39 -24.66
CA VAL A 607 26.87 10.22 -24.97
C VAL A 607 27.56 10.72 -23.70
#